data_AF-A0A443ILY6-F1
#
_entry.id   AF-A0A443ILY6-F1
#
_cell.length_a   1.000
_cell.length_b   1.000
_cell.length_c   1.000
_cell.angle_alpha   90.00
_cell.angle_beta   90.00
_cell.angle_gamma   90.00
#
_symmetry.space_group_name_H-M   'P 1'
#
loop_
_entity.id
_entity.type
_entity.pdbx_description
1 polymer ?
#
loop_
_entity_poly.entity_id
_entity_poly.type
_entity_poly.pdbx_seq_one_letter_code
_entity_poly.pdbx_strand_id
1 'polypeptide(L)'
;MKKAVGRGGGTRKYDLLTVLAVHALARDKGFQRQALRLISLVTARYNWQNDLLSIGQEEIARLWSVDVRTVKREMAAFRERGWLVEKRPAARGRVAQYGLAIAKILEDTRADWIRVGPDLDVRLRTEEAPEPAASTVIPFPGAALPSGESLWGQVSRRLLAEDASIHRVWFAALEPVDEAGELVLRAPSGFHAAYVQTHLIGRIAAALAIVAPEMPLRIL
;
A
#
# COMPACT_ATOMS: atom_id res chain seq x y z
N MET A 1 -1.01 -12.24 0.13
CA MET A 1 -0.17 -11.25 -0.57
C MET A 1 -0.67 -9.84 -0.28
N LYS A 2 0.22 -8.93 0.11
CA LYS A 2 -0.07 -7.52 0.44
C LYS A 2 -0.76 -6.83 -0.76
N LYS A 3 -1.94 -6.22 -0.54
CA LYS A 3 -2.66 -5.41 -1.53
C LYS A 3 -1.72 -4.36 -2.12
N ALA A 4 -1.84 -4.06 -3.42
CA ALA A 4 -1.04 -3.06 -4.12
C ALA A 4 -1.46 -1.60 -3.78
N VAL A 5 -1.73 -1.35 -2.50
CA VAL A 5 -2.14 -0.05 -1.94
C VAL A 5 -1.44 0.12 -0.58
N GLY A 6 -0.64 1.18 -0.46
CA GLY A 6 0.24 1.48 0.68
C GLY A 6 1.62 2.00 0.24
N ARG A 7 2.51 2.34 1.20
CA ARG A 7 3.92 2.66 0.89
C ARG A 7 4.54 1.48 0.12
N GLY A 8 5.07 1.73 -1.09
CA GLY A 8 5.57 0.71 -2.04
C GLY A 8 4.55 0.18 -3.07
N GLY A 9 3.26 0.49 -2.92
CA GLY A 9 2.21 0.02 -3.83
C GLY A 9 2.24 0.66 -5.24
N GLY A 10 2.84 1.84 -5.38
CA GLY A 10 3.08 2.47 -6.69
C GLY A 10 4.15 1.74 -7.49
N THR A 11 5.29 1.44 -6.86
CA THR A 11 6.41 0.72 -7.46
C THR A 11 6.01 -0.67 -7.97
N ARG A 12 5.21 -1.41 -7.18
CA ARG A 12 4.74 -2.76 -7.55
C ARG A 12 3.94 -2.84 -8.84
N LYS A 13 3.14 -1.81 -9.15
CA LYS A 13 2.34 -1.79 -10.38
C LYS A 13 3.26 -1.71 -11.59
N TYR A 14 4.23 -0.81 -11.52
CA TYR A 14 5.21 -0.61 -12.59
C TYR A 14 6.17 -1.78 -12.70
N ASP A 15 6.59 -2.38 -11.59
CA ASP A 15 7.42 -3.58 -11.60
C ASP A 15 6.68 -4.74 -12.30
N LEU A 16 5.40 -4.98 -12.00
CA LEU A 16 4.61 -6.01 -12.68
C LEU A 16 4.50 -5.78 -14.19
N LEU A 17 4.21 -4.54 -14.60
CA LEU A 17 4.14 -4.19 -16.03
C LEU A 17 5.50 -4.34 -16.71
N THR A 18 6.58 -3.98 -16.01
CA THR A 18 7.96 -4.06 -16.51
C THR A 18 8.37 -5.51 -16.74
N VAL A 19 8.16 -6.40 -15.76
CA VAL A 19 8.53 -7.81 -15.91
C VAL A 19 7.68 -8.51 -16.97
N LEU A 20 6.38 -8.17 -17.09
CA LEU A 20 5.53 -8.69 -18.17
C LEU A 20 6.03 -8.26 -19.55
N ALA A 21 6.37 -6.98 -19.71
CA ALA A 21 6.84 -6.45 -20.99
C ALA A 21 8.19 -7.04 -21.38
N VAL A 22 9.16 -7.07 -20.45
CA VAL A 22 10.51 -7.59 -20.73
C VAL A 22 10.50 -9.10 -20.97
N HIS A 23 9.72 -9.85 -20.19
CA HIS A 23 9.50 -11.27 -20.46
C HIS A 23 8.88 -11.49 -21.85
N ALA A 24 7.89 -10.67 -22.24
CA ALA A 24 7.26 -10.79 -23.54
C ALA A 24 8.20 -10.50 -24.71
N LEU A 25 9.06 -9.47 -24.58
CA LEU A 25 10.07 -9.13 -25.59
C LEU A 25 11.06 -10.27 -25.84
N ALA A 26 11.27 -11.15 -24.86
CA ALA A 26 12.10 -12.34 -24.98
C ALA A 26 11.36 -13.59 -25.53
N ARG A 27 10.13 -13.44 -26.04
CA ARG A 27 9.29 -14.54 -26.57
C ARG A 27 8.81 -14.25 -27.99
N ASP A 28 8.06 -15.18 -28.58
CA ASP A 28 7.55 -15.07 -29.95
C ASP A 28 6.47 -13.98 -30.12
N LYS A 29 6.18 -13.63 -31.38
CA LYS A 29 5.21 -12.57 -31.73
C LYS A 29 3.80 -12.83 -31.19
N GLY A 30 3.39 -14.10 -31.08
CA GLY A 30 2.09 -14.49 -30.53
C GLY A 30 2.03 -14.16 -29.04
N PHE A 31 3.05 -14.58 -28.28
CA PHE A 31 3.17 -14.26 -26.87
C PHE A 31 3.28 -12.76 -26.62
N GLN A 32 4.07 -12.03 -27.43
CA GLN A 32 4.19 -10.57 -27.32
C GLN A 32 2.83 -9.87 -27.41
N ARG A 33 2.01 -10.26 -28.38
CA ARG A 33 0.65 -9.71 -28.54
C ARG A 33 -0.25 -10.08 -27.37
N GLN A 34 -0.14 -11.31 -26.86
CA GLN A 34 -0.90 -11.75 -25.70
C GLN A 34 -0.50 -10.98 -24.42
N ALA A 35 0.80 -10.78 -24.18
CA ALA A 35 1.26 -9.98 -23.04
C ALA A 35 0.80 -8.52 -23.15
N LEU A 36 0.87 -7.91 -24.34
CA LEU A 36 0.36 -6.56 -24.57
C LEU A 36 -1.15 -6.45 -24.27
N ARG A 37 -1.93 -7.47 -24.65
CA ARG A 37 -3.36 -7.57 -24.31
C ARG A 37 -3.59 -7.60 -22.79
N LEU A 38 -2.82 -8.39 -22.05
CA LEU A 38 -2.91 -8.39 -20.59
C LEU A 38 -2.53 -7.03 -20.02
N ILE A 39 -1.39 -6.47 -20.42
CA ILE A 39 -0.93 -5.14 -19.99
C ILE A 39 -2.01 -4.10 -20.23
N SER A 40 -2.66 -4.09 -21.40
CA SER A 40 -3.74 -3.13 -21.71
C SER A 40 -4.97 -3.28 -20.82
N LEU A 41 -5.35 -4.51 -20.42
CA LEU A 41 -6.43 -4.72 -19.44
C LEU A 41 -6.03 -4.18 -18.07
N VAL A 42 -4.78 -4.47 -17.66
CA VAL A 42 -4.25 -4.08 -16.37
C VAL A 42 -4.21 -2.56 -16.24
N THR A 43 -3.67 -1.88 -17.24
CA THR A 43 -3.53 -0.42 -17.24
C THR A 43 -4.86 0.31 -17.40
N ALA A 44 -5.80 -0.21 -18.20
CA ALA A 44 -7.05 0.49 -18.49
C ALA A 44 -8.18 0.25 -17.48
N ARG A 45 -8.22 -0.91 -16.81
CA ARG A 45 -9.42 -1.36 -16.08
C ARG A 45 -9.16 -2.07 -14.75
N TYR A 46 -7.91 -2.34 -14.38
CA TYR A 46 -7.64 -3.09 -13.16
C TYR A 46 -7.80 -2.27 -11.89
N ASN A 47 -8.66 -2.74 -10.99
CA ASN A 47 -8.78 -2.20 -9.65
C ASN A 47 -7.77 -2.85 -8.72
N TRP A 48 -6.63 -2.19 -8.55
CA TRP A 48 -5.53 -2.62 -7.69
C TRP A 48 -5.88 -2.72 -6.20
N GLN A 49 -6.86 -1.94 -5.73
CA GLN A 49 -7.29 -1.96 -4.32
C GLN A 49 -8.07 -3.22 -3.98
N ASN A 50 -8.90 -3.67 -4.92
CA ASN A 50 -9.79 -4.81 -4.73
C ASN A 50 -9.31 -6.10 -5.37
N ASP A 51 -8.21 -6.07 -6.13
CA ASP A 51 -7.71 -7.22 -6.90
C ASP A 51 -8.76 -7.71 -7.93
N LEU A 52 -9.33 -6.75 -8.68
CA LEU A 52 -10.46 -7.01 -9.58
C LEU A 52 -10.29 -6.38 -10.97
N LEU A 53 -10.48 -7.21 -11.99
CA LEU A 53 -10.80 -6.89 -13.36
C LEU A 53 -12.27 -7.24 -13.60
N SER A 54 -13.09 -6.23 -13.86
CA SER A 54 -14.52 -6.36 -14.11
C SER A 54 -14.89 -5.60 -15.39
N ILE A 55 -14.83 -6.29 -16.54
CA ILE A 55 -15.09 -5.73 -17.87
C ILE A 55 -15.77 -6.78 -18.76
N GLY A 56 -16.69 -6.33 -19.60
CA GLY A 56 -17.44 -7.21 -20.52
C GLY A 56 -16.66 -7.59 -21.77
N GLN A 57 -16.96 -8.75 -22.37
CA GLN A 57 -16.21 -9.27 -23.53
C GLN A 57 -16.24 -8.33 -24.75
N GLU A 58 -17.35 -7.64 -24.99
CA GLU A 58 -17.44 -6.66 -26.09
C GLU A 58 -16.54 -5.43 -25.87
N GLU A 59 -16.38 -4.99 -24.62
CA GLU A 59 -15.51 -3.87 -24.29
C GLU A 59 -14.03 -4.28 -24.39
N ILE A 60 -13.69 -5.51 -23.96
CA ILE A 60 -12.36 -6.08 -24.20
C ILE A 60 -12.08 -6.18 -25.71
N ALA A 61 -13.05 -6.63 -26.51
CA ALA A 61 -12.93 -6.76 -27.96
C ALA A 61 -12.59 -5.40 -28.61
N ARG A 62 -13.29 -4.33 -28.19
CA ARG A 62 -12.99 -2.96 -28.61
C ARG A 62 -11.60 -2.50 -28.15
N LEU A 63 -11.26 -2.70 -26.88
CA LEU A 63 -9.96 -2.32 -26.33
C LEU A 63 -8.80 -2.97 -27.09
N TRP A 64 -8.97 -4.23 -27.50
CA TRP A 64 -7.96 -5.00 -28.22
C TRP A 64 -8.04 -4.89 -29.74
N SER A 65 -9.06 -4.20 -30.28
CA SER A 65 -9.34 -4.15 -31.72
C SER A 65 -9.44 -5.54 -32.36
N VAL A 66 -10.20 -6.44 -31.74
CA VAL A 66 -10.43 -7.82 -32.20
C VAL A 66 -11.89 -8.23 -32.02
N ASP A 67 -12.25 -9.41 -32.51
CA ASP A 67 -13.55 -10.02 -32.27
C ASP A 67 -13.66 -10.70 -30.88
N VAL A 68 -14.89 -10.97 -30.44
CA VAL A 68 -15.19 -11.61 -29.15
C VAL A 68 -14.68 -13.07 -29.08
N ARG A 69 -14.55 -13.79 -30.19
CA ARG A 69 -13.97 -15.15 -30.20
C ARG A 69 -12.50 -15.10 -29.81
N THR A 70 -11.76 -14.12 -30.33
CA THR A 70 -10.38 -13.85 -29.92
C THR A 70 -10.33 -13.50 -28.43
N VAL A 71 -11.25 -12.66 -27.93
CA VAL A 71 -11.31 -12.35 -26.49
C VAL A 71 -11.44 -13.60 -25.64
N LYS A 72 -12.41 -14.47 -25.95
CA LYS A 72 -12.64 -15.71 -25.20
C LYS A 72 -11.39 -16.60 -25.18
N ARG A 73 -10.70 -16.73 -26.33
CA ARG A 73 -9.48 -17.52 -26.44
C ARG A 73 -8.35 -16.96 -25.56
N GLU A 74 -8.06 -15.67 -25.64
CA GLU A 74 -6.98 -15.07 -24.84
C GLU A 74 -7.30 -15.08 -23.34
N MET A 75 -8.55 -14.80 -22.96
CA MET A 75 -9.00 -14.88 -21.57
C MET A 75 -8.94 -16.31 -21.01
N ALA A 76 -9.18 -17.32 -21.86
CA ALA A 76 -8.96 -18.72 -21.48
C ALA A 76 -7.47 -19.02 -21.30
N ALA A 77 -6.61 -18.59 -22.22
CA ALA A 77 -5.17 -18.80 -22.14
C ALA A 77 -4.55 -18.16 -20.88
N PHE A 78 -5.01 -16.97 -20.48
CA PHE A 78 -4.56 -16.35 -19.22
C PHE A 78 -4.98 -17.14 -17.98
N ARG A 79 -6.17 -17.75 -17.99
CA ARG A 79 -6.62 -18.61 -16.87
C ARG A 79 -5.87 -19.93 -16.84
N GLU A 80 -5.63 -20.53 -18.00
CA GLU A 80 -4.87 -21.79 -18.14
C GLU A 80 -3.43 -21.63 -17.65
N ARG A 81 -2.79 -20.49 -17.96
CA ARG A 81 -1.46 -20.14 -17.42
C ARG A 81 -1.50 -19.81 -15.92
N GLY A 82 -2.69 -19.68 -15.34
CA GLY A 82 -2.87 -19.27 -13.95
C GLY A 82 -2.60 -17.79 -13.70
N TRP A 83 -2.50 -16.95 -14.73
CA TRP A 83 -2.28 -15.49 -14.59
C TRP A 83 -3.54 -14.74 -14.19
N LEU A 84 -4.71 -15.22 -14.64
CA LEU A 84 -6.02 -14.73 -14.19
C LEU A 84 -6.72 -15.79 -13.34
N VAL A 85 -7.24 -15.35 -12.20
CA VAL A 85 -8.03 -16.17 -11.28
C VAL A 85 -9.47 -15.68 -11.30
N GLU A 86 -10.43 -16.55 -11.62
CA GLU A 86 -11.85 -16.20 -11.53
C GLU A 86 -12.25 -16.04 -10.07
N LYS A 87 -12.72 -14.84 -9.71
CA LYS A 87 -13.22 -14.52 -8.37
C LYS A 87 -14.74 -14.71 -8.32
N ARG A 88 -15.43 -14.39 -9.41
CA ARG A 88 -16.87 -14.56 -9.56
C ARG A 88 -17.22 -14.85 -11.01
N PRO A 89 -18.02 -15.90 -11.30
CA PRO A 89 -18.47 -16.19 -12.64
C PRO A 89 -19.43 -15.11 -13.16
N ALA A 90 -19.55 -15.01 -14.48
CA ALA A 90 -20.57 -14.17 -15.10
C ALA A 90 -21.99 -14.70 -14.77
N ALA A 91 -22.94 -13.79 -14.60
CA ALA A 91 -24.34 -14.11 -14.36
C ALA A 91 -25.22 -13.18 -15.21
N ARG A 92 -26.54 -13.43 -15.26
CA ARG A 92 -27.47 -12.58 -16.02
C ARG A 92 -27.31 -11.11 -15.63
N GLY A 93 -26.89 -10.27 -16.57
CA GLY A 93 -26.64 -8.83 -16.37
C GLY A 93 -25.35 -8.49 -15.60
N ARG A 94 -24.49 -9.44 -15.28
CA ARG A 94 -23.22 -9.22 -14.55
C ARG A 94 -22.04 -9.85 -15.28
N VAL A 95 -20.99 -9.07 -15.48
CA VAL A 95 -19.72 -9.56 -16.06
C VAL A 95 -18.96 -10.41 -15.04
N ALA A 96 -18.15 -11.35 -15.54
CA ALA A 96 -17.23 -12.11 -14.70
C ALA A 96 -16.21 -11.18 -14.05
N GLN A 97 -15.74 -11.56 -12.87
CA GLN A 97 -14.70 -10.84 -12.14
C GLN A 97 -13.46 -11.71 -12.00
N TYR A 98 -12.32 -11.15 -12.39
CA TYR A 98 -11.03 -11.83 -12.33
C TYR A 98 -10.07 -11.06 -11.43
N GLY A 99 -9.18 -11.76 -10.72
CA GLY A 99 -7.99 -11.16 -10.10
C GLY A 99 -6.72 -11.61 -10.83
N LEU A 100 -5.62 -10.90 -10.58
CA LEU A 100 -4.29 -11.26 -11.08
C LEU A 100 -3.61 -12.19 -10.09
N ALA A 101 -3.10 -13.32 -10.56
CA ALA A 101 -2.17 -14.13 -9.79
C ALA A 101 -0.77 -13.51 -9.86
N ILE A 102 -0.56 -12.40 -9.16
CA ILE A 102 0.69 -11.64 -9.24
C ILE A 102 1.90 -12.54 -8.91
N ALA A 103 1.81 -13.44 -7.92
CA ALA A 103 2.89 -14.35 -7.58
C ALA A 103 3.23 -15.30 -8.73
N LYS A 104 2.21 -15.81 -9.44
CA LYS A 104 2.43 -16.68 -10.58
C LYS A 104 3.07 -15.94 -11.75
N ILE A 105 2.65 -14.69 -11.99
CA ILE A 105 3.26 -13.84 -13.02
C ILE A 105 4.73 -13.54 -12.65
N LEU A 106 5.02 -13.22 -11.39
CA LEU A 106 6.39 -13.01 -10.92
C LEU A 106 7.24 -14.27 -11.09
N GLU A 107 6.73 -15.43 -10.70
CA GLU A 107 7.39 -16.73 -10.91
C GLU A 107 7.71 -16.97 -12.39
N ASP A 108 6.72 -16.83 -13.28
CA ASP A 108 6.88 -17.12 -14.71
C ASP A 108 7.83 -16.14 -15.42
N THR A 109 7.90 -14.91 -14.94
CA THR A 109 8.75 -13.85 -15.53
C THR A 109 10.16 -13.80 -14.95
N ARG A 110 10.43 -14.55 -13.87
CA ARG A 110 11.67 -14.49 -13.09
C ARG A 110 12.95 -14.64 -13.92
N ALA A 111 12.94 -15.55 -14.89
CA ALA A 111 14.11 -15.82 -15.73
C ALA A 111 14.57 -14.59 -16.53
N ASP A 112 13.69 -13.61 -16.75
CA ASP A 112 13.97 -12.42 -17.56
C ASP A 112 14.18 -11.14 -16.73
N TRP A 113 14.10 -11.19 -15.39
CA TRP A 113 14.27 -10.01 -14.52
C TRP A 113 15.66 -9.37 -14.66
N ILE A 114 16.69 -10.20 -14.81
CA ILE A 114 18.07 -9.74 -15.00
C ILE A 114 18.24 -8.84 -16.24
N ARG A 115 17.34 -8.94 -17.21
CA ARG A 115 17.35 -8.10 -18.42
C ARG A 115 16.87 -6.68 -18.14
N VAL A 116 16.12 -6.45 -17.06
CA VAL A 116 15.74 -5.11 -16.61
C VAL A 116 16.91 -4.46 -15.89
N GLY A 117 17.51 -5.19 -14.97
CA GLY A 117 18.61 -4.72 -14.13
C GLY A 117 18.72 -5.56 -12.84
N PRO A 118 19.93 -5.67 -12.26
CA PRO A 118 20.15 -6.43 -11.03
C PRO A 118 19.40 -5.84 -9.82
N ASP A 119 19.10 -4.54 -9.82
CA ASP A 119 18.34 -3.87 -8.77
C ASP A 119 16.89 -4.37 -8.68
N LEU A 120 16.24 -4.63 -9.83
CA LEU A 120 14.88 -5.13 -9.87
C LEU A 120 14.80 -6.58 -9.39
N ASP A 121 15.76 -7.43 -9.78
CA ASP A 121 15.83 -8.82 -9.31
C ASP A 121 16.01 -8.88 -7.78
N VAL A 122 16.93 -8.08 -7.23
CA VAL A 122 17.12 -7.97 -5.78
C VAL A 122 15.85 -7.46 -5.11
N ARG A 123 15.26 -6.36 -5.61
CA ARG A 123 14.04 -5.76 -5.05
C ARG A 123 12.88 -6.75 -5.00
N LEU A 124 12.58 -7.43 -6.11
CA LEU A 124 11.47 -8.37 -6.19
C LEU A 124 11.72 -9.63 -5.35
N ARG A 125 12.96 -10.11 -5.25
CA ARG A 125 13.31 -11.24 -4.37
C ARG A 125 13.21 -10.87 -2.89
N THR A 126 13.65 -9.67 -2.51
CA THR A 126 13.50 -9.18 -1.13
C THR A 126 12.01 -9.01 -0.77
N GLU A 127 11.16 -8.68 -1.74
CA GLU A 127 9.71 -8.63 -1.53
C GLU A 127 9.01 -10.00 -1.57
N GLU A 128 9.55 -10.99 -2.30
CA GLU A 128 9.06 -12.37 -2.35
C GLU A 128 9.49 -13.21 -1.14
N ALA A 129 10.62 -12.87 -0.50
CA ALA A 129 11.06 -13.53 0.72
C ALA A 129 9.91 -13.47 1.72
N PRO A 130 9.44 -14.62 2.27
CA PRO A 130 8.58 -14.55 3.44
C PRO A 130 9.38 -13.74 4.45
N GLU A 131 8.85 -12.57 4.83
CA GLU A 131 9.31 -11.93 6.05
C GLU A 131 9.41 -13.09 7.06
N PRO A 132 10.56 -13.35 7.70
CA PRO A 132 10.51 -14.14 8.92
C PRO A 132 9.35 -13.55 9.73
N ALA A 133 8.65 -14.36 10.51
CA ALA A 133 7.63 -13.87 11.43
C ALA A 133 8.21 -12.90 12.50
N ALA A 134 9.19 -12.07 12.18
CA ALA A 134 9.14 -10.66 12.50
C ALA A 134 7.78 -10.10 12.03
N SER A 135 6.80 -10.26 12.92
CA SER A 135 6.25 -9.11 13.63
C SER A 135 7.18 -7.88 13.54
N THR A 136 7.22 -7.27 12.36
CA THR A 136 7.55 -5.86 12.18
C THR A 136 6.30 -5.17 11.65
N VAL A 137 5.16 -5.54 12.25
CA VAL A 137 4.50 -4.53 13.06
C VAL A 137 5.63 -4.02 13.97
N ILE A 138 6.30 -2.94 13.57
CA ILE A 138 6.84 -2.06 14.59
C ILE A 138 5.60 -1.81 15.41
N PRO A 139 5.48 -2.34 16.64
CA PRO A 139 4.51 -1.76 17.52
C PRO A 139 4.94 -0.30 17.47
N PHE A 140 4.08 0.59 16.95
CA PHE A 140 4.11 1.92 17.54
C PHE A 140 4.21 1.62 19.01
N PRO A 141 5.31 1.99 19.70
CA PRO A 141 5.34 1.81 21.13
C PRO A 141 4.03 2.42 21.54
N GLY A 142 3.10 1.59 22.00
CA GLY A 142 2.05 2.08 22.85
C GLY A 142 2.90 2.56 24.00
N ALA A 143 3.32 3.82 23.95
CA ALA A 143 3.92 4.44 25.11
C ALA A 143 2.89 4.10 26.18
N ALA A 144 3.39 3.41 27.21
CA ALA A 144 2.57 3.01 28.32
C ALA A 144 1.67 4.21 28.63
N LEU A 145 0.36 3.96 28.77
CA LEU A 145 -0.58 4.95 29.30
C LEU A 145 0.19 5.72 30.37
N PRO A 146 0.38 7.05 30.24
CA PRO A 146 1.23 7.79 31.17
C PRO A 146 0.64 7.61 32.57
N SER A 147 1.18 6.64 33.28
CA SER A 147 0.88 6.32 34.66
C SER A 147 1.70 7.31 35.46
N GLY A 148 1.17 8.52 35.59
CA GLY A 148 1.80 9.57 36.35
C GLY A 148 0.92 10.81 36.40
N GLU A 149 0.98 11.51 37.52
CA GLU A 149 0.39 12.83 37.73
C GLU A 149 1.04 13.93 36.86
N SER A 150 1.96 13.57 35.96
CA SER A 150 2.72 14.50 35.13
C SER A 150 1.83 15.35 34.24
N LEU A 151 2.29 16.58 33.96
CA LEU A 151 1.59 17.54 33.12
C LEU A 151 1.21 16.94 31.75
N TRP A 152 2.15 16.25 31.10
CA TRP A 152 1.86 15.55 29.85
C TRP A 152 0.85 14.42 30.00
N GLY A 153 0.86 13.68 31.12
CA GLY A 153 -0.14 12.64 31.39
C GLY A 153 -1.56 13.20 31.50
N GLN A 154 -1.72 14.41 32.05
CA GLN A 154 -3.00 15.11 32.12
C GLN A 154 -3.46 15.60 30.73
N VAL A 155 -2.56 16.24 29.98
CA VAL A 155 -2.82 16.72 28.60
C VAL A 155 -3.15 15.56 27.65
N SER A 156 -2.36 14.48 27.69
CA SER A 156 -2.52 13.30 26.84
C SER A 156 -3.85 12.58 27.09
N ARG A 157 -4.29 12.45 28.36
CA ARG A 157 -5.62 11.89 28.69
C ARG A 157 -6.76 12.73 28.11
N ARG A 158 -6.62 14.05 28.11
CA ARG A 158 -7.63 14.95 27.54
C ARG A 158 -7.70 14.79 26.02
N LEU A 159 -6.56 14.77 25.35
CA LEU A 159 -6.48 14.51 23.90
C LEU A 159 -7.04 13.13 23.51
N LEU A 160 -6.84 12.11 24.35
CA LEU A 160 -7.45 10.79 24.18
C LEU A 160 -8.98 10.83 24.28
N ALA A 161 -9.51 11.59 25.24
CA ALA A 161 -10.95 11.75 25.42
C ALA A 161 -11.60 12.56 24.27
N GLU A 162 -10.88 13.50 23.68
CA GLU A 162 -11.33 14.26 22.51
C GLU A 162 -11.35 13.43 21.22
N ASP A 163 -10.27 12.72 20.93
CA ASP A 163 -10.16 11.90 19.71
C ASP A 163 -9.17 10.74 19.90
N ALA A 164 -9.72 9.57 20.20
CA ALA A 164 -8.93 8.36 20.42
C ALA A 164 -8.23 7.83 19.16
N SER A 165 -8.63 8.25 17.96
CA SER A 165 -7.96 7.85 16.71
C SER A 165 -6.71 8.69 16.49
N ILE A 166 -6.84 10.03 16.58
CA ILE A 166 -5.72 10.94 16.43
C ILE A 166 -4.71 10.76 17.56
N HIS A 167 -5.18 10.55 18.80
CA HIS A 167 -4.30 10.29 19.94
C HIS A 167 -3.41 9.08 19.70
N ARG A 168 -3.98 7.93 19.33
CA ARG A 168 -3.22 6.69 19.11
C ARG A 168 -2.16 6.81 18.02
N VAL A 169 -2.42 7.62 16.99
CA VAL A 169 -1.51 7.75 15.84
C VAL A 169 -0.42 8.78 16.10
N TRP A 170 -0.76 9.92 16.72
CA TRP A 170 0.14 11.09 16.76
C TRP A 170 0.61 11.48 18.15
N PHE A 171 -0.24 11.37 19.18
CA PHE A 171 0.09 11.87 20.52
C PHE A 171 0.65 10.79 21.44
N ALA A 172 0.19 9.55 21.29
CA ALA A 172 0.65 8.43 22.10
C ALA A 172 2.16 8.16 21.96
N ALA A 173 2.77 8.53 20.82
CA ALA A 173 4.20 8.34 20.59
C ALA A 173 5.07 9.52 21.05
N LEU A 174 4.48 10.59 21.61
CA LEU A 174 5.22 11.75 22.10
C LEU A 174 5.66 11.52 23.54
N GLU A 175 6.97 11.70 23.78
CA GLU A 175 7.58 11.54 25.09
C GLU A 175 7.95 12.92 25.67
N PRO A 176 7.57 13.21 26.92
CA PRO A 176 7.99 14.44 27.56
C PRO A 176 9.50 14.40 27.84
N VAL A 177 10.19 15.46 27.46
CA VAL A 177 11.58 15.72 27.87
C VAL A 177 11.53 16.68 29.02
N ASP A 178 12.19 16.33 30.12
CA ASP A 178 12.21 17.16 31.32
C ASP A 178 13.04 18.41 31.06
N GLU A 179 12.38 19.56 30.94
CA GLU A 179 12.98 20.87 30.87
C GLU A 179 12.22 21.84 31.80
N ALA A 180 12.97 22.58 32.61
CA ALA A 180 12.38 23.45 33.63
C ALA A 180 11.60 24.61 32.99
N GLY A 181 10.28 24.61 33.17
CA GLY A 181 9.40 25.71 32.76
C GLY A 181 8.91 25.66 31.32
N GLU A 182 9.13 24.57 30.58
CA GLU A 182 8.60 24.35 29.23
C GLU A 182 8.13 22.90 29.06
N LEU A 183 6.98 22.69 28.42
CA LEU A 183 6.59 21.36 27.98
C LEU A 183 7.27 21.04 26.65
N VAL A 184 8.31 20.21 26.72
CA VAL A 184 9.04 19.73 25.54
C VAL A 184 8.63 18.30 25.23
N LEU A 185 8.18 18.05 24.00
CA LEU A 185 7.72 16.73 23.55
C LEU A 185 8.61 16.23 22.42
N ARG A 186 9.26 15.07 22.64
CA ARG A 186 10.06 14.38 21.62
C ARG A 186 9.20 13.45 20.79
N ALA A 187 9.27 13.61 19.47
CA ALA A 187 8.63 12.72 18.51
C ALA A 187 9.56 11.56 18.11
N PRO A 188 9.01 10.43 17.64
CA PRO A 188 9.80 9.26 17.24
C PRO A 188 10.60 9.48 15.94
N SER A 189 10.27 10.52 15.15
CA SER A 189 10.99 10.87 13.93
C SER A 189 10.76 12.33 13.56
N GLY A 190 11.67 12.91 12.76
CA GLY A 190 11.53 14.29 12.27
C GLY A 190 10.26 14.53 11.42
N PHE A 191 9.78 13.52 10.69
CA PHE A 191 8.48 13.60 10.00
C PHE A 191 7.33 13.71 11.00
N HIS A 192 7.38 12.94 12.09
CA HIS A 192 6.36 12.96 13.14
C HIS A 192 6.34 14.31 13.86
N ALA A 193 7.51 14.85 14.19
CA ALA A 193 7.66 16.20 14.75
C ALA A 193 7.06 17.26 13.83
N ALA A 194 7.47 17.29 12.56
CA ALA A 194 7.00 18.29 11.59
C ALA A 194 5.48 18.22 11.37
N TYR A 195 4.91 17.01 11.31
CA TYR A 195 3.47 16.84 11.14
C TYR A 195 2.69 17.34 12.34
N VAL A 196 3.10 16.97 13.56
CA VAL A 196 2.48 17.42 14.80
C VAL A 196 2.58 18.94 14.91
N GLN A 197 3.77 19.51 14.67
CA GLN A 197 4.00 20.95 14.72
C GLN A 197 3.15 21.72 13.72
N THR A 198 2.94 21.20 12.51
CA THR A 198 2.20 21.90 11.45
C THR A 198 0.68 21.76 11.58
N HIS A 199 0.19 20.57 11.97
CA HIS A 199 -1.23 20.23 11.85
C HIS A 199 -1.94 20.04 13.19
N LEU A 200 -1.21 19.66 14.24
CA LEU A 200 -1.80 19.21 15.50
C LEU A 200 -1.37 20.04 16.72
N ILE A 201 -0.42 20.97 16.55
CA ILE A 201 0.12 21.79 17.63
C ILE A 201 -0.97 22.57 18.35
N GLY A 202 -1.96 23.09 17.61
CA GLY A 202 -3.08 23.82 18.19
C GLY A 202 -3.94 22.97 19.13
N ARG A 203 -4.06 21.66 18.88
CA ARG A 203 -4.80 20.74 19.77
C ARG A 203 -4.03 20.51 21.06
N ILE A 204 -2.71 20.31 20.96
CA ILE A 204 -1.84 20.15 22.14
C ILE A 204 -1.84 21.44 22.97
N ALA A 205 -1.68 22.60 22.33
CA ALA A 205 -1.69 23.90 23.00
C ALA A 205 -3.03 24.19 23.69
N ALA A 206 -4.16 23.88 23.04
CA ALA A 206 -5.49 24.04 23.65
C ALA A 206 -5.68 23.12 24.87
N ALA A 207 -5.26 21.85 24.78
CA ALA A 207 -5.32 20.93 25.90
C ALA A 207 -4.36 21.32 27.04
N LEU A 208 -3.17 21.83 26.73
CA LEU A 208 -2.19 22.34 27.69
C LEU A 208 -2.70 23.56 28.44
N ALA A 209 -3.30 24.53 27.74
CA ALA A 209 -3.81 25.77 28.34
C ALA A 209 -4.89 25.52 29.41
N ILE A 210 -5.60 24.40 29.35
CA ILE A 210 -6.60 24.01 30.35
C ILE A 210 -5.95 23.46 31.63
N VAL A 211 -4.79 22.83 31.51
CA VAL A 211 -4.09 22.16 32.63
C VAL A 211 -3.06 23.09 33.27
N ALA A 212 -2.29 23.80 32.45
CA ALA A 212 -1.27 24.76 32.88
C ALA A 212 -1.31 25.98 31.94
N PRO A 213 -2.12 27.00 32.28
CA PRO A 213 -2.13 28.27 31.55
C PRO A 213 -0.71 28.85 31.47
N GLU A 214 -0.36 29.45 30.34
CA GLU A 214 0.93 30.12 30.08
C GLU A 214 2.17 29.20 30.00
N MET A 215 2.01 27.87 30.06
CA MET A 215 3.12 26.94 29.84
C MET A 215 3.56 26.93 28.37
N PRO A 216 4.83 27.22 28.03
CA PRO A 216 5.33 27.12 26.67
C PRO A 216 5.41 25.66 26.21
N LEU A 217 5.28 25.45 24.90
CA LEU A 217 5.22 24.15 24.26
C LEU A 217 6.20 24.08 23.09
N ARG A 218 7.02 23.03 23.06
CA ARG A 218 7.95 22.75 21.96
C ARG A 218 7.95 21.28 21.57
N ILE A 219 8.06 21.03 20.26
CA ILE A 219 8.15 19.69 19.68
C ILE A 219 9.59 19.46 19.16
N LEU A 220 10.20 18.34 19.55
CA LEU A 220 11.52 17.86 19.09
C LEU A 220 11.39 16.70 18.11
#